data_AF-A0A7R9WGL6-F1
#
_entry.id   AF-A0A7R9WGL6-F1
#
_cell.length_a   1.000
_cell.length_b   1.000
_cell.length_c   1.000
_cell.angle_alpha   90.00
_cell.angle_beta   90.00
_cell.angle_gamma   90.00
#
_symmetry.space_group_name_H-M   'P 1'
#
loop_
_entity.id
_entity.type
_entity.pdbx_description
1 polymer ?
#
loop_
_entity_poly.entity_id
_entity_poly.type
_entity_poly.pdbx_seq_one_letter_code
_entity_poly.pdbx_strand_id
1 'polypeptide(L)'
;FGTVVRIRPLSQSRMQSSSSSSVRMTSDAPSTEAKSSSSPSLPSPSNEAEEEEDEKAFLARTAALCSLRNLPLTGVKNARDLSTVTSSPVRPNRVYRCGRISDASSQDISLMFD
;
A
#
# COMPACT_ATOMS: atom_id res chain seq x y z
N PHE A 1 -48.13 -23.96 -8.25
CA PHE A 1 -47.90 -22.58 -8.71
C PHE A 1 -46.39 -22.33 -8.74
N GLY A 2 -45.75 -22.62 -9.87
CA GLY A 2 -44.30 -22.54 -10.04
C GLY A 2 -43.90 -21.27 -10.77
N THR A 3 -43.01 -20.48 -10.19
CA THR A 3 -42.51 -19.23 -10.78
C THR A 3 -41.34 -19.54 -11.70
N VAL A 4 -41.53 -19.35 -13.01
CA VAL A 4 -40.45 -19.47 -14.01
C VAL A 4 -39.69 -18.14 -14.07
N VAL A 5 -38.47 -18.11 -13.53
CA VAL A 5 -37.58 -16.95 -13.64
C VAL A 5 -36.74 -17.07 -14.91
N ARG A 6 -37.02 -16.21 -15.89
CA ARG A 6 -36.31 -16.13 -17.16
C ARG A 6 -35.12 -15.18 -17.02
N ILE A 7 -33.91 -15.72 -16.91
CA ILE A 7 -32.67 -14.92 -16.84
C ILE A 7 -32.27 -14.53 -18.26
N ARG A 8 -32.16 -13.22 -18.53
CA ARG A 8 -31.61 -12.68 -19.79
C ARG A 8 -30.07 -12.78 -19.76
N PRO A 9 -29.41 -13.14 -20.87
CA PRO A 9 -27.96 -13.05 -20.97
C PRO A 9 -27.53 -11.57 -21.04
N LEU A 10 -26.58 -11.16 -20.19
CA LEU A 10 -25.90 -9.88 -20.32
C LEU A 10 -25.04 -9.89 -21.58
N SER A 11 -25.31 -8.95 -22.48
CA SER A 11 -24.51 -8.64 -23.65
C SER A 11 -23.07 -8.26 -23.25
N GLN A 12 -22.09 -8.97 -23.81
CA GLN A 12 -20.67 -8.60 -23.70
C GLN A 12 -20.42 -7.28 -24.46
N SER A 13 -20.06 -6.23 -23.72
CA SER A 13 -19.51 -5.01 -24.30
C SER A 13 -18.00 -5.18 -24.45
N ARG A 14 -17.56 -5.34 -25.71
CA ARG A 14 -16.15 -5.34 -26.14
C ARG A 14 -15.80 -3.90 -26.55
N MET A 15 -15.03 -3.20 -25.74
CA MET A 15 -14.35 -1.95 -26.11
C MET A 15 -12.86 -2.17 -25.85
N GLN A 16 -12.11 -2.58 -26.89
CA GLN A 16 -11.29 -1.71 -27.74
C GLN A 16 -10.09 -1.11 -27.00
N SER A 17 -8.95 -1.75 -27.25
CA SER A 17 -7.58 -1.31 -26.99
C SER A 17 -7.26 -0.01 -27.72
N SER A 18 -6.75 0.99 -27.00
CA SER A 18 -6.02 2.11 -27.58
C SER A 18 -4.60 2.15 -27.03
N SER A 19 -3.69 1.61 -27.83
CA SER A 19 -2.26 1.89 -27.74
C SER A 19 -2.02 3.37 -27.99
N SER A 20 -1.27 4.05 -27.14
CA SER A 20 -0.73 5.37 -27.46
C SER A 20 0.73 5.42 -27.01
N SER A 21 1.58 4.95 -27.93
CA SER A 21 3.00 5.24 -27.95
C SER A 21 3.18 6.71 -28.29
N SER A 22 3.78 7.50 -27.40
CA SER A 22 4.30 8.82 -27.79
C SER A 22 5.64 9.05 -27.10
N VAL A 23 6.68 8.67 -27.80
CA VAL A 23 8.06 9.11 -27.58
C VAL A 23 8.15 10.63 -27.81
N ARG A 24 8.72 11.37 -26.87
CA ARG A 24 9.28 12.70 -27.13
C ARG A 24 10.69 12.76 -26.56
N MET A 25 11.65 12.72 -27.47
CA MET A 25 13.03 13.13 -27.28
C MET A 25 13.06 14.66 -27.20
N THR A 26 13.65 15.22 -26.13
CA THR A 26 14.12 16.61 -26.11
C THR A 26 15.51 16.63 -25.48
N SER A 27 16.45 17.10 -26.29
CA SER A 27 17.88 17.27 -26.09
C SER A 27 18.26 18.42 -25.14
N ASP A 28 19.33 18.19 -24.38
CA ASP A 28 20.41 19.09 -23.92
C ASP A 28 20.19 20.60 -23.63
N ALA A 29 20.36 20.94 -22.32
CA ALA A 29 21.16 22.02 -21.66
C ALA A 29 21.13 23.50 -22.15
N PRO A 30 21.59 24.55 -21.38
CA PRO A 30 22.14 24.61 -20.00
C PRO A 30 21.56 25.75 -19.08
N SER A 31 22.00 25.75 -17.82
CA SER A 31 22.14 26.88 -16.85
C SER A 31 20.93 27.71 -16.42
N THR A 32 20.66 27.75 -15.10
CA THR A 32 20.90 28.95 -14.27
C THR A 32 20.62 28.65 -12.80
N GLU A 33 21.54 29.12 -11.97
CA GLU A 33 21.49 29.12 -10.52
C GLU A 33 20.32 29.98 -10.00
N ALA A 34 19.58 29.45 -9.04
CA ALA A 34 18.98 30.19 -7.92
C ALA A 34 18.23 29.19 -7.04
N LYS A 35 18.94 28.47 -6.17
CA LYS A 35 18.29 27.81 -5.03
C LYS A 35 18.72 28.53 -3.77
N SER A 36 17.84 29.46 -3.40
CA SER A 36 17.77 30.18 -2.15
C SER A 36 18.34 29.37 -0.98
N SER A 37 19.29 29.99 -0.30
CA SER A 37 19.78 29.61 1.01
C SER A 37 18.63 29.61 2.02
N SER A 38 17.96 28.46 2.18
CA SER A 38 17.20 28.20 3.39
C SER A 38 18.21 28.05 4.52
N SER A 39 18.35 29.12 5.31
CA SER A 39 19.15 29.13 6.53
C SER A 39 18.78 27.93 7.40
N PRO A 40 19.74 27.10 7.85
CA PRO A 40 19.44 26.09 8.86
C PRO A 40 18.98 26.82 10.11
N SER A 41 17.70 26.66 10.44
CA SER A 41 17.16 27.07 11.73
C SER A 41 17.92 26.26 12.78
N LEU A 42 18.68 26.95 13.62
CA LEU A 42 19.41 26.37 14.74
C LEU A 42 18.46 25.44 15.53
N PRO A 43 18.84 24.19 15.84
CA PRO A 43 18.08 23.38 16.77
C PRO A 43 18.06 24.10 18.12
N SER A 44 16.87 24.44 18.60
CA SER A 44 16.67 25.00 19.93
C SER A 44 17.00 23.92 20.95
N PRO A 45 18.05 24.07 21.79
CA PRO A 45 18.45 23.03 22.72
C PRO A 45 17.55 23.13 23.95
N SER A 46 16.48 22.34 24.02
CA SER A 46 15.70 22.23 25.27
C SER A 46 14.95 20.92 25.51
N ASN A 47 14.50 20.17 24.48
CA ASN A 47 13.50 19.10 24.69
C ASN A 47 13.84 17.74 24.04
N GLU A 48 15.11 17.44 23.75
CA GLU A 48 15.49 16.20 23.03
C GLU A 48 15.11 14.90 23.79
N ALA A 49 15.09 14.93 25.14
CA ALA A 49 14.74 13.76 25.95
C ALA A 49 13.24 13.46 25.99
N GLU A 50 12.38 14.49 25.99
CA GLU A 50 10.92 14.31 25.98
C GLU A 50 10.42 13.84 24.61
N GLU A 51 11.05 14.31 23.53
CA GLU A 51 10.75 13.87 22.16
C GLU A 51 11.13 12.38 21.93
N GLU A 52 12.24 11.90 22.50
CA GLU A 52 12.69 10.51 22.36
C GLU A 52 11.75 9.52 23.09
N GLU A 53 11.24 9.89 24.27
CA GLU A 53 10.27 9.08 25.00
C GLU A 53 8.93 8.96 24.26
N ASP A 54 8.44 10.07 23.70
CA ASP A 54 7.21 10.10 22.91
C ASP A 54 7.33 9.30 21.62
N GLU A 55 8.47 9.38 20.92
CA GLU A 55 8.74 8.59 19.72
C GLU A 55 8.73 7.09 20.03
N LYS A 56 9.40 6.69 21.12
CA LYS A 56 9.45 5.28 21.55
C LYS A 56 8.05 4.75 21.89
N ALA A 57 7.24 5.54 22.59
CA ALA A 57 5.85 5.18 22.90
C ALA A 57 4.98 5.09 21.64
N PHE A 58 5.19 5.96 20.64
CA PHE A 58 4.52 5.91 19.35
C PHE A 58 4.88 4.64 18.56
N LEU A 59 6.17 4.31 18.47
CA LEU A 59 6.68 3.12 17.79
C LEU A 59 6.14 1.84 18.43
N ALA A 60 6.13 1.76 19.76
CA ALA A 60 5.60 0.61 20.49
C ALA A 60 4.10 0.40 20.22
N ARG A 61 3.29 1.46 20.28
CA ARG A 61 1.85 1.40 19.95
C ARG A 61 1.62 0.95 18.50
N THR A 62 2.39 1.52 17.58
CA THR A 62 2.29 1.18 16.16
C THR A 62 2.68 -0.26 15.89
N ALA A 63 3.75 -0.76 16.52
CA ALA A 63 4.18 -2.14 16.42
C ALA A 63 3.08 -3.11 16.88
N ALA A 64 2.45 -2.84 18.02
CA ALA A 64 1.34 -3.66 18.52
C ALA A 64 0.15 -3.69 17.54
N LEU A 65 -0.24 -2.53 17.00
CA LEU A 65 -1.31 -2.43 15.99
C LEU A 65 -0.97 -3.19 14.71
N CYS A 66 0.30 -3.15 14.27
CA CYS A 66 0.77 -3.90 13.12
C CYS A 66 0.69 -5.41 13.37
N SER A 67 1.14 -5.89 14.54
CA SER A 67 1.07 -7.31 14.91
C SER A 67 -0.35 -7.84 15.00
N LEU A 68 -1.31 -7.02 15.46
CA LEU A 68 -2.72 -7.43 15.55
C LEU A 68 -3.42 -7.54 14.20
N ARG A 69 -3.00 -6.74 13.21
CA ARG A 69 -3.71 -6.60 11.93
C ARG A 69 -3.03 -7.33 10.78
N ASN A 70 -1.73 -7.56 10.86
CA ASN A 70 -0.98 -8.20 9.79
C ASN A 70 -0.96 -9.72 9.95
N LEU A 71 -0.94 -10.41 8.83
CA LEU A 71 -0.64 -11.83 8.75
C LEU A 71 0.79 -12.09 9.23
N PRO A 72 1.05 -13.28 9.82
CA PRO A 72 2.35 -13.64 10.37
C PRO A 72 3.35 -14.04 9.28
N LEU A 73 3.50 -13.19 8.25
CA LEU A 73 4.47 -13.39 7.18
C LEU A 73 5.80 -12.76 7.56
N THR A 74 6.89 -13.45 7.24
CA THR A 74 8.25 -13.06 7.65
C THR A 74 8.91 -12.13 6.64
N GLY A 75 8.81 -12.45 5.35
CA GLY A 75 9.40 -11.66 4.26
C GLY A 75 8.48 -10.56 3.72
N VAL A 76 7.16 -10.73 3.89
CA VAL A 76 6.17 -9.83 3.27
C VAL A 76 5.56 -8.87 4.29
N LYS A 77 5.96 -7.59 4.19
CA LYS A 77 5.44 -6.52 5.07
C LYS A 77 3.98 -6.16 4.75
N ASN A 78 3.24 -5.71 5.78
CA ASN A 78 1.89 -5.15 5.68
C ASN A 78 0.88 -6.10 4.96
N ALA A 79 1.11 -7.40 5.07
CA ALA A 79 0.20 -8.42 4.58
C ALA A 79 -1.04 -8.47 5.49
N ARG A 80 -2.24 -8.20 4.98
CA ARG A 80 -3.47 -8.25 5.77
C ARG A 80 -4.72 -8.46 4.92
N ASP A 81 -5.74 -9.06 5.52
CA ASP A 81 -7.07 -9.17 4.91
C ASP A 81 -7.77 -7.80 4.88
N LEU A 82 -8.29 -7.42 3.71
CA LEU A 82 -9.03 -6.17 3.51
C LEU A 82 -10.43 -6.21 4.14
N SER A 83 -10.95 -7.38 4.50
CA SER A 83 -12.22 -7.50 5.23
C SER A 83 -12.14 -6.90 6.65
N THR A 84 -10.93 -6.83 7.23
CA THR A 84 -10.69 -6.33 8.60
C THR A 84 -10.81 -4.81 8.74
N VAL A 85 -10.95 -4.10 7.62
CA VAL A 85 -11.16 -2.64 7.62
C VAL A 85 -12.62 -2.37 7.97
N THR A 86 -12.86 -1.42 8.86
CA THR A 86 -14.22 -1.00 9.23
C THR A 86 -15.03 -0.65 7.99
N SER A 87 -16.27 -1.16 7.88
CA SER A 87 -17.15 -0.99 6.72
C SER A 87 -16.62 -1.54 5.39
N SER A 88 -15.71 -2.52 5.43
CA SER A 88 -15.21 -3.17 4.22
C SER A 88 -16.35 -3.89 3.48
N PRO A 89 -16.54 -3.63 2.17
CA PRO A 89 -17.46 -4.41 1.33
C PRO A 89 -16.86 -5.77 0.95
N VAL A 90 -15.60 -6.03 1.29
CA VAL A 90 -14.87 -7.25 0.93
C VAL A 90 -15.24 -8.37 1.90
N ARG A 91 -15.62 -9.53 1.35
CA ARG A 91 -15.85 -10.73 2.15
C ARG A 91 -14.52 -11.21 2.79
N PRO A 92 -14.55 -11.72 4.03
CA PRO A 92 -13.37 -12.30 4.67
C PRO A 92 -12.67 -13.35 3.82
N ASN A 93 -11.35 -13.38 3.94
CA ASN A 93 -10.47 -14.34 3.26
C ASN A 93 -10.58 -14.35 1.73
N ARG A 94 -11.04 -13.24 1.12
CA ARG A 94 -11.13 -13.12 -0.34
C ARG A 94 -10.05 -12.27 -0.96
N VAL A 95 -9.71 -11.16 -0.32
CA VAL A 95 -8.75 -10.20 -0.87
C VAL A 95 -7.81 -9.76 0.23
N TYR A 96 -6.54 -10.10 0.03
CA TYR A 96 -5.46 -9.66 0.88
C TYR A 96 -4.69 -8.55 0.18
N ARG A 97 -4.16 -7.61 0.95
CA ARG A 97 -3.13 -6.68 0.48
C ARG A 97 -1.80 -7.06 1.11
N CYS A 98 -0.70 -6.79 0.41
CA CYS A 98 0.64 -6.97 0.94
C CYS A 98 1.62 -5.99 0.29
N GLY A 99 2.83 -5.92 0.83
CA GLY A 99 3.96 -5.26 0.19
C GLY A 99 4.47 -6.03 -1.03
N ARG A 100 5.76 -5.87 -1.35
CA ARG A 100 6.41 -6.62 -2.43
C ARG A 100 6.39 -8.12 -2.14
N ILE A 101 5.87 -8.89 -3.09
CA ILE A 101 5.85 -10.36 -3.04
C ILE A 101 7.22 -10.97 -3.37
N SER A 102 8.10 -10.22 -4.06
CA SER A 102 9.46 -10.68 -4.38
C SER A 102 10.29 -11.03 -3.15
N ASP A 103 9.92 -10.45 -2.01
CA ASP A 103 10.65 -10.60 -0.74
C ASP A 103 10.06 -11.76 0.10
N ALA A 104 9.01 -12.44 -0.41
CA ALA A 104 8.37 -13.55 0.26
C ALA A 104 9.31 -14.76 0.35
N SER A 105 9.40 -15.35 1.55
CA SER A 105 10.05 -16.64 1.71
C SER A 105 9.20 -17.76 1.11
N SER A 106 9.79 -18.93 0.86
CA SER A 106 9.04 -20.11 0.42
C SER A 106 7.94 -20.49 1.40
N GLN A 107 8.14 -20.28 2.70
CA GLN A 107 7.12 -20.52 3.74
C GLN A 107 5.95 -19.54 3.63
N ASP A 108 6.25 -18.25 3.37
CA ASP A 108 5.20 -17.24 3.19
C ASP A 108 4.34 -17.54 1.95
N ILE A 109 4.96 -18.06 0.88
CA ILE A 109 4.26 -18.48 -0.34
C ILE A 109 3.31 -19.65 -0.03
N SER A 110 3.77 -20.68 0.69
CA SER A 110 2.89 -21.78 1.12
C SER A 110 1.68 -21.27 1.91
N LEU A 111 1.88 -20.37 2.88
CA LEU A 111 0.80 -19.78 3.67
C LEU A 111 -0.23 -18.98 2.84
N MET A 112 0.15 -18.47 1.66
CA MET A 112 -0.72 -17.67 0.81
C MET A 112 -1.49 -18.50 -0.23
N PHE A 113 -0.99 -19.67 -0.61
CA PHE A 113 -1.50 -20.44 -1.76
C PHE A 113 -1.91 -21.89 -1.44
N ASP A 114 -1.67 -22.38 -0.22
CA ASP A 114 -2.23 -23.65 0.28
C ASP A 114 -3.67 -23.47 0.79
#